data_AF-V9L913-F1
#
_entry.id   AF-V9L913-F1
#
_cell.length_a   1.000
_cell.length_b   1.000
_cell.length_c   1.000
_cell.angle_alpha   90.00
_cell.angle_beta   90.00
_cell.angle_gamma   90.00
#
_symmetry.space_group_name_H-M   'P 1'
#
loop_
_entity.id
_entity.type
_entity.pdbx_description
1 polymer ?
#
loop_
_entity_poly.entity_id
_entity_poly.type
_entity_poly.pdbx_seq_one_letter_code
_entity_poly.pdbx_strand_id
1 'polypeptide(L)'
;MGRGRTETETEADDYGYNLFPERQAGKQQQKKSVLTESLFTFHHKCQVMLKVAMDTSPYAKLLIDAMKGSGCAIYKDRHFSCEECDGTVSGGFDAETSQIVICQNNIHQQPHMNRVVSHELIHAFDHCRAHVDWFQNVKHLACSEIRAANLSGDCTFQNELSRFNFGLKQHQQKCVRERALRSILAVRKVSQEAAEKAVDEVFDSCFNDHEPFGRIPHDKKDAKYAQRDFQNRDRYYSNL
;
A
#
# COMPACT_ATOMS: atom_id res chain seq x y z
N MET A 1 -31.83 43.63 -11.61
CA MET A 1 -30.95 43.50 -12.79
C MET A 1 -29.54 43.82 -12.30
N GLY A 2 -28.54 42.96 -12.24
CA GLY A 2 -28.32 41.64 -12.81
C GLY A 2 -26.84 41.55 -13.19
N ARG A 3 -26.19 40.43 -12.81
CA ARG A 3 -24.92 39.89 -13.34
C ARG A 3 -23.63 40.59 -12.86
N GLY A 4 -22.56 39.89 -12.50
CA GLY A 4 -22.31 38.45 -12.59
C GLY A 4 -20.96 38.07 -11.98
N ARG A 5 -20.93 36.83 -11.50
CA ARG A 5 -19.82 35.99 -11.05
C ARG A 5 -18.91 35.61 -12.24
N THR A 6 -17.63 35.35 -11.96
CA THR A 6 -16.82 34.18 -12.40
C THR A 6 -15.52 34.21 -11.59
N GLU A 7 -15.23 33.29 -10.64
CA GLU A 7 -14.80 31.88 -10.82
C GLU A 7 -13.42 31.81 -11.49
N THR A 8 -12.37 31.13 -11.00
CA THR A 8 -12.19 30.04 -10.03
C THR A 8 -10.70 29.98 -9.62
N GLU A 9 -10.37 30.10 -8.33
CA GLU A 9 -9.15 29.47 -7.80
C GLU A 9 -9.50 28.01 -7.57
N THR A 10 -8.99 27.11 -8.40
CA THR A 10 -9.07 25.67 -8.13
C THR A 10 -8.27 25.43 -6.85
N GLU A 11 -8.96 25.11 -5.74
CA GLU A 11 -8.34 24.43 -4.61
C GLU A 11 -7.63 23.19 -5.20
N ALA A 12 -6.30 23.22 -5.26
CA ALA A 12 -5.55 22.09 -5.77
C ALA A 12 -5.76 20.93 -4.79
N ASP A 13 -6.52 19.92 -5.23
CA ASP A 13 -6.77 18.71 -4.45
C ASP A 13 -5.42 18.11 -4.03
N ASP A 14 -5.17 18.05 -2.72
CA ASP A 14 -3.92 17.53 -2.17
C ASP A 14 -4.06 16.03 -1.96
N TYR A 15 -3.51 15.29 -2.91
CA TYR A 15 -3.60 13.83 -2.95
C TYR A 15 -2.40 13.12 -2.29
N GLY A 16 -1.58 13.83 -1.51
CA GLY A 16 -0.42 13.25 -0.82
C GLY A 16 0.83 13.13 -1.70
N TYR A 17 0.80 13.62 -2.94
CA TYR A 17 1.96 13.61 -3.84
C TYR A 17 3.15 14.42 -3.30
N ASN A 18 2.92 15.37 -2.39
CA ASN A 18 3.95 16.10 -1.66
C ASN A 18 4.82 15.20 -0.78
N LEU A 19 4.35 14.02 -0.41
CA LEU A 19 5.11 13.01 0.35
C LEU A 19 6.17 12.30 -0.52
N PHE A 20 6.09 12.47 -1.85
CA PHE A 20 6.98 11.87 -2.85
C PHE A 20 7.63 12.96 -3.74
N PRO A 21 8.59 13.73 -3.22
CA PRO A 21 9.15 14.89 -3.93
C PRO A 21 9.77 14.57 -5.30
N GLU A 22 10.33 13.37 -5.47
CA GLU A 22 10.91 12.93 -6.76
C GLU A 22 9.87 12.84 -7.89
N ARG A 23 8.58 12.72 -7.57
CA ARG A 23 7.48 12.68 -8.55
C ARG A 23 7.05 14.05 -9.06
N GLN A 24 7.22 15.09 -8.25
CA GLN A 24 6.87 16.47 -8.61
C GLN A 24 8.00 17.18 -9.34
N ALA A 25 9.24 16.83 -9.05
CA ALA A 25 10.41 17.40 -9.69
C ALA A 25 10.62 16.79 -11.09
N GLY A 26 9.87 17.26 -12.09
CA GLY A 26 10.10 16.90 -13.48
C GLY A 26 11.57 17.10 -13.86
N LYS A 27 12.32 16.00 -13.98
CA LYS A 27 13.71 15.88 -14.51
C LYS A 27 14.61 17.12 -14.34
N GLN A 28 14.68 17.71 -13.14
CA GLN A 28 15.73 18.68 -12.84
C GLN A 28 16.82 18.00 -12.02
N GLN A 29 17.91 17.67 -12.72
CA GLN A 29 19.19 17.24 -12.14
C GLN A 29 19.61 18.22 -11.04
N GLN A 30 19.41 17.83 -9.78
CA GLN A 30 19.97 18.58 -8.66
C GLN A 30 21.39 18.10 -8.33
N LYS A 31 22.23 19.09 -8.07
CA LYS A 31 23.69 19.06 -8.04
C LYS A 31 24.24 17.99 -7.09
N LYS A 32 25.03 17.07 -7.64
CA LYS A 32 25.73 16.01 -6.91
C LYS A 32 26.99 16.55 -6.22
N SER A 33 27.00 16.51 -4.88
CA SER A 33 28.21 16.65 -4.04
C SER A 33 28.09 15.71 -2.85
N VAL A 34 29.10 14.85 -2.63
CA VAL A 34 29.44 13.96 -1.49
C VAL A 34 28.34 13.03 -0.90
N LEU A 35 27.07 13.42 -0.92
CA LEU A 35 25.87 12.62 -0.58
C LEU A 35 25.56 11.49 -1.58
N THR A 36 26.24 11.46 -2.72
CA THR A 36 26.01 10.48 -3.78
C THR A 36 26.28 9.06 -3.32
N GLU A 37 27.32 8.84 -2.51
CA GLU A 37 27.73 7.49 -2.12
C GLU A 37 26.68 6.85 -1.19
N SER A 38 26.19 7.60 -0.19
CA SER A 38 25.11 7.15 0.68
C SER A 38 23.80 6.93 -0.11
N LEU A 39 23.46 7.82 -1.04
CA LEU A 39 22.27 7.69 -1.89
C LEU A 39 22.35 6.42 -2.77
N PHE A 40 23.50 6.17 -3.40
CA PHE A 40 23.74 4.96 -4.18
C PHE A 40 23.63 3.70 -3.31
N THR A 41 24.14 3.73 -2.06
CA THR A 41 24.03 2.58 -1.16
C THR A 41 22.60 2.33 -0.68
N PHE A 42 21.82 3.36 -0.35
CA PHE A 42 20.41 3.21 0.04
C PHE A 42 19.57 2.72 -1.13
N HIS A 43 19.76 3.28 -2.32
CA HIS A 43 19.04 2.86 -3.51
C HIS A 43 19.36 1.40 -3.87
N HIS A 44 20.64 1.02 -3.90
CA HIS A 44 21.05 -0.35 -4.15
C HIS A 44 20.51 -1.31 -3.08
N LYS A 45 20.58 -0.93 -1.79
CA LYS A 45 20.00 -1.70 -0.69
C LYS A 45 18.50 -1.89 -0.87
N CYS A 46 17.77 -0.83 -1.23
CA CYS A 46 16.34 -0.90 -1.52
C CYS A 46 16.04 -1.87 -2.66
N GLN A 47 16.76 -1.78 -3.79
CA GLN A 47 16.60 -2.69 -4.93
C GLN A 47 16.85 -4.16 -4.55
N VAL A 48 17.89 -4.44 -3.77
CA VAL A 48 18.19 -5.80 -3.29
C VAL A 48 17.10 -6.31 -2.35
N MET A 49 16.67 -5.51 -1.38
CA MET A 49 15.64 -5.88 -0.42
C MET A 49 14.27 -6.07 -1.10
N LEU A 50 13.94 -5.21 -2.07
CA LEU A 50 12.74 -5.34 -2.90
C LEU A 50 12.76 -6.65 -3.69
N LYS A 51 13.88 -6.97 -4.34
CA LYS A 51 14.04 -8.25 -5.05
C LYS A 51 13.82 -9.44 -4.10
N VAL A 52 14.43 -9.42 -2.92
CA VAL A 52 14.22 -10.46 -1.91
C VAL A 52 12.75 -10.53 -1.47
N ALA A 53 12.08 -9.39 -1.28
CA ALA A 53 10.67 -9.36 -0.89
C ALA A 53 9.79 -10.02 -1.96
N MET A 54 9.96 -9.65 -3.23
CA MET A 54 9.22 -10.21 -4.36
C MET A 54 9.49 -11.71 -4.55
N ASP A 55 10.75 -12.14 -4.43
CA ASP A 55 11.17 -13.51 -4.72
C ASP A 55 10.83 -14.49 -3.57
N THR A 56 10.74 -14.01 -2.33
CA THR A 56 10.69 -14.88 -1.13
C THR A 56 9.50 -14.66 -0.19
N SER A 57 8.84 -13.50 -0.24
CA SER A 57 7.67 -13.24 0.61
C SER A 57 6.46 -14.00 0.05
N PRO A 58 5.83 -14.91 0.82
CA PRO A 58 4.62 -15.59 0.36
C PRO A 58 3.46 -14.61 0.09
N TYR A 59 3.43 -13.48 0.81
CA TYR A 59 2.46 -12.41 0.58
C TYR A 59 2.64 -11.78 -0.81
N ALA A 60 3.86 -11.28 -1.08
CA ALA A 60 4.16 -10.62 -2.35
C ALA A 60 3.99 -11.58 -3.54
N LYS A 61 4.45 -12.82 -3.42
CA LYS A 61 4.29 -13.82 -4.49
C LYS A 61 2.83 -14.11 -4.81
N LEU A 62 1.99 -14.29 -3.78
CA LEU A 62 0.56 -14.50 -3.98
C LEU A 62 -0.06 -13.31 -4.72
N LEU A 63 0.21 -12.09 -4.26
CA LEU A 63 -0.32 -10.87 -4.88
C LEU A 63 0.16 -10.69 -6.33
N ILE A 64 1.44 -10.97 -6.61
CA ILE A 64 2.00 -10.92 -7.97
C ILE A 64 1.33 -11.97 -8.88
N ASP A 65 1.13 -13.20 -8.38
CA ASP A 65 0.44 -14.27 -9.12
C ASP A 65 -1.04 -13.87 -9.38
N ALA A 66 -1.72 -13.30 -8.40
CA ALA A 66 -3.10 -12.84 -8.51
C ALA A 66 -3.27 -11.66 -9.48
N MET A 67 -2.34 -10.70 -9.44
CA MET A 67 -2.27 -9.60 -10.38
C MET A 67 -2.09 -10.09 -11.82
N LYS A 68 -1.20 -11.07 -12.02
CA LYS A 68 -1.01 -11.71 -13.33
C LYS A 68 -2.29 -12.41 -13.80
N GLY A 69 -2.95 -13.18 -12.94
CA GLY A 69 -4.21 -13.86 -13.26
C GLY A 69 -5.37 -12.91 -13.57
N SER A 70 -5.34 -11.70 -13.00
CA SER A 70 -6.36 -10.65 -13.23
C SER A 70 -6.06 -9.76 -14.44
N GLY A 71 -5.00 -10.04 -15.21
CA GLY A 71 -4.61 -9.26 -16.39
C GLY A 71 -3.78 -7.99 -16.11
N CYS A 72 -3.37 -7.76 -14.86
CA CYS A 72 -2.57 -6.62 -14.42
C CYS A 72 -1.16 -7.06 -14.01
N ALA A 73 -0.43 -7.75 -14.89
CA ALA A 73 0.89 -8.30 -14.55
C ALA A 73 1.87 -7.23 -14.04
N ILE A 74 2.44 -7.48 -12.86
CA ILE A 74 3.41 -6.60 -12.20
C ILE A 74 4.83 -7.05 -12.52
N TYR A 75 5.67 -6.08 -12.90
CA TYR A 75 7.09 -6.27 -13.19
C TYR A 75 7.95 -5.32 -12.36
N LYS A 76 9.00 -5.85 -11.71
CA LYS A 76 9.90 -5.09 -10.83
C LYS A 76 10.36 -3.77 -11.45
N ASP A 77 10.92 -3.82 -12.65
CA ASP A 77 11.57 -2.64 -13.26
C ASP A 77 10.60 -1.63 -13.88
N ARG A 78 9.30 -1.97 -14.01
CA ARG A 78 8.26 -1.06 -14.50
C ARG A 78 7.40 -0.49 -13.39
N HIS A 79 7.06 -1.33 -12.42
CA HIS A 79 6.01 -1.04 -11.45
C HIS A 79 6.58 -0.69 -10.08
N PHE A 80 7.87 -0.85 -9.82
CA PHE A 80 8.47 -0.44 -8.55
C PHE A 80 9.53 0.62 -8.75
N SER A 81 9.58 1.57 -7.83
CA SER A 81 10.59 2.63 -7.79
C SER A 81 11.08 2.81 -6.35
N CYS A 82 12.39 2.87 -6.17
CA CYS A 82 13.01 3.22 -4.88
C CYS A 82 13.37 4.71 -4.91
N GLU A 83 12.70 5.49 -4.07
CA GLU A 83 12.77 6.97 -4.05
C GLU A 83 13.00 7.48 -2.64
N GLU A 84 13.51 8.70 -2.52
CA GLU A 84 13.48 9.47 -1.28
C GLU A 84 12.08 10.06 -1.06
N CYS A 85 11.52 9.81 0.12
CA CYS A 85 10.21 10.31 0.52
C CYS A 85 10.30 11.13 1.80
N ASP A 86 9.19 11.77 2.15
CA ASP A 86 8.99 12.31 3.50
C ASP A 86 9.17 11.23 4.59
N GLY A 87 9.70 11.61 5.76
CA GLY A 87 10.02 10.69 6.86
C GLY A 87 8.82 9.98 7.50
N THR A 88 7.59 10.37 7.15
CA THR A 88 6.36 9.82 7.74
C THR A 88 5.77 8.64 6.97
N VAL A 89 6.20 8.40 5.73
CA VAL A 89 5.70 7.34 4.84
C VAL A 89 6.77 6.31 4.52
N SER A 90 6.38 5.05 4.26
CA SER A 90 7.34 4.00 3.89
C SER A 90 7.17 3.51 2.45
N GLY A 91 6.02 3.78 1.84
CA GLY A 91 5.74 3.52 0.44
C GLY A 91 4.43 4.18 0.03
N GLY A 92 4.05 4.00 -1.23
CA GLY A 92 2.76 4.41 -1.75
C GLY A 92 2.47 3.79 -3.11
N PHE A 93 1.20 3.67 -3.46
CA PHE A 93 0.73 3.29 -4.79
C PHE A 93 0.23 4.51 -5.56
N ASP A 94 0.87 4.81 -6.68
CA ASP A 94 0.45 5.84 -7.62
C ASP A 94 -0.43 5.22 -8.71
N ALA A 95 -1.73 5.50 -8.61
CA ALA A 95 -2.73 4.98 -9.53
C ALA A 95 -2.59 5.52 -10.96
N GLU A 96 -2.09 6.75 -11.14
CA GLU A 96 -1.96 7.37 -12.47
C GLU A 96 -0.88 6.67 -13.31
N THR A 97 0.26 6.35 -12.70
CA THR A 97 1.37 5.69 -13.39
C THR A 97 1.38 4.16 -13.19
N SER A 98 0.49 3.66 -12.33
CA SER A 98 0.47 2.28 -11.83
C SER A 98 1.85 1.86 -11.29
N GLN A 99 2.42 2.69 -10.43
CA GLN A 99 3.72 2.42 -9.79
C GLN A 99 3.59 2.35 -8.27
N ILE A 100 4.39 1.46 -7.69
CA ILE A 100 4.62 1.32 -6.27
C ILE A 100 5.94 2.04 -5.95
N VAL A 101 5.85 3.07 -5.13
CA VAL A 101 6.99 3.80 -4.62
C VAL A 101 7.41 3.19 -3.29
N ILE A 102 8.70 2.94 -3.14
CA ILE A 102 9.32 2.40 -1.94
C ILE A 102 10.28 3.47 -1.38
N CYS A 103 10.02 3.93 -0.17
CA CYS A 103 10.77 5.04 0.44
C CYS A 103 12.09 4.52 1.01
N GLN A 104 13.15 4.60 0.21
CA GLN A 104 14.45 3.98 0.48
C GLN A 104 15.11 4.53 1.75
N ASN A 105 14.82 5.77 2.11
CA ASN A 105 15.31 6.44 3.31
C ASN A 105 14.62 5.99 4.60
N ASN A 106 13.44 5.36 4.52
CA ASN A 106 12.64 4.98 5.69
C ASN A 106 12.59 3.46 5.94
N ILE A 107 13.13 2.65 5.01
CA ILE A 107 13.15 1.19 5.12
C ILE A 107 14.57 0.66 5.28
N HIS A 108 14.88 0.11 6.44
CA HIS A 108 16.23 -0.38 6.76
C HIS A 108 16.34 -1.89 6.97
N GLN A 109 15.20 -2.58 7.13
CA GLN A 109 15.10 -3.97 7.57
C GLN A 109 14.22 -4.78 6.60
N GLN A 110 14.62 -6.01 6.24
CA GLN A 110 13.86 -6.87 5.30
C GLN A 110 12.42 -7.15 5.76
N PRO A 111 12.12 -7.41 7.05
CA PRO A 111 10.74 -7.57 7.50
C PRO A 111 9.88 -6.31 7.33
N HIS A 112 10.47 -5.11 7.38
CA HIS A 112 9.75 -3.88 7.09
C HIS A 112 9.46 -3.76 5.58
N MET A 113 10.47 -4.01 4.74
CA MET A 113 10.30 -4.06 3.28
C MET A 113 9.20 -5.02 2.84
N ASN A 114 9.19 -6.24 3.40
CA ASN A 114 8.20 -7.25 3.06
C ASN A 114 6.75 -6.78 3.31
N ARG A 115 6.54 -6.05 4.42
CA ARG A 115 5.21 -5.52 4.78
C ARG A 115 4.81 -4.37 3.86
N VAL A 116 5.70 -3.40 3.65
CA VAL A 116 5.44 -2.27 2.73
C VAL A 116 5.14 -2.77 1.33
N VAL A 117 5.98 -3.65 0.76
CA VAL A 117 5.73 -4.22 -0.58
C VAL A 117 4.38 -4.95 -0.64
N SER A 118 4.01 -5.69 0.41
CA SER A 118 2.72 -6.39 0.44
C SER A 118 1.55 -5.42 0.56
N HIS A 119 1.70 -4.36 1.36
CA HIS A 119 0.72 -3.29 1.54
C HIS A 119 0.43 -2.59 0.20
N GLU A 120 1.49 -2.10 -0.47
CA GLU A 120 1.32 -1.39 -1.75
C GLU A 120 0.85 -2.32 -2.88
N LEU A 121 1.22 -3.60 -2.86
CA LEU A 121 0.69 -4.58 -3.81
C LEU A 121 -0.81 -4.84 -3.60
N ILE A 122 -1.33 -4.73 -2.38
CA ILE A 122 -2.79 -4.81 -2.12
C ILE A 122 -3.50 -3.61 -2.74
N HIS A 123 -2.95 -2.40 -2.61
CA HIS A 123 -3.49 -1.24 -3.31
C HIS A 123 -3.49 -1.42 -4.83
N ALA A 124 -2.38 -1.90 -5.40
CA ALA A 124 -2.30 -2.20 -6.83
C ALA A 124 -3.32 -3.28 -7.26
N PHE A 125 -3.53 -4.31 -6.44
CA PHE A 125 -4.52 -5.35 -6.67
C PHE A 125 -5.97 -4.84 -6.59
N ASP A 126 -6.26 -3.99 -5.62
CA ASP A 126 -7.58 -3.37 -5.49
C ASP A 126 -7.85 -2.43 -6.66
N HIS A 127 -6.87 -1.64 -7.08
CA HIS A 127 -6.99 -0.81 -8.28
C HIS A 127 -7.33 -1.64 -9.52
N CYS A 128 -6.63 -2.76 -9.71
CA CYS A 128 -6.84 -3.66 -10.84
C CYS A 128 -8.23 -4.32 -10.82
N ARG A 129 -8.62 -4.92 -9.69
CA ARG A 129 -9.81 -5.79 -9.63
C ARG A 129 -11.12 -5.05 -9.36
N ALA A 130 -11.05 -3.93 -8.64
CA ALA A 130 -12.22 -3.26 -8.07
C ALA A 130 -12.39 -1.82 -8.58
N HIS A 131 -11.50 -1.37 -9.48
CA HIS A 131 -11.55 -0.03 -10.08
C HIS A 131 -11.71 1.07 -9.02
N VAL A 132 -10.86 1.01 -7.99
CA VAL A 132 -10.86 1.94 -6.86
C VAL A 132 -10.77 3.38 -7.37
N ASP A 133 -11.67 4.22 -6.88
CA ASP A 133 -11.68 5.65 -7.14
C ASP A 133 -10.87 6.32 -6.03
N TRP A 134 -9.57 6.44 -6.28
CA TRP A 134 -8.61 6.92 -5.29
C TRP A 134 -8.86 8.38 -4.92
N PHE A 135 -9.30 9.21 -5.86
CA PHE A 135 -9.25 10.66 -5.75
C PHE A 135 -10.59 11.25 -5.31
N GLN A 136 -11.69 10.77 -5.87
CA GLN A 136 -13.01 11.39 -5.67
C GLN A 136 -13.84 10.66 -4.60
N ASN A 137 -13.42 9.46 -4.17
CA ASN A 137 -14.20 8.65 -3.23
C ASN A 137 -13.38 8.17 -2.02
N VAL A 138 -13.48 8.91 -0.92
CA VAL A 138 -12.80 8.60 0.35
C VAL A 138 -13.18 7.21 0.89
N LYS A 139 -14.38 6.69 0.61
CA LYS A 139 -14.78 5.34 1.03
C LYS A 139 -14.04 4.25 0.26
N HIS A 140 -13.76 4.47 -1.02
CA HIS A 140 -12.97 3.55 -1.83
C HIS A 140 -11.51 3.52 -1.33
N LEU A 141 -10.93 4.70 -1.06
CA LEU A 141 -9.62 4.81 -0.41
C LEU A 141 -9.62 4.08 0.94
N ALA A 142 -10.57 4.39 1.83
CA ALA A 142 -10.68 3.76 3.15
C ALA A 142 -10.79 2.23 3.07
N CYS A 143 -11.56 1.71 2.12
CA CYS A 143 -11.70 0.28 1.91
C CYS A 143 -10.36 -0.39 1.54
N SER A 144 -9.60 0.23 0.63
CA SER A 144 -8.30 -0.32 0.24
C SER A 144 -7.27 -0.21 1.37
N GLU A 145 -7.29 0.87 2.17
CA GLU A 145 -6.47 1.02 3.37
C GLU A 145 -6.78 -0.02 4.45
N ILE A 146 -8.07 -0.32 4.68
CA ILE A 146 -8.51 -1.40 5.58
C ILE A 146 -7.94 -2.74 5.10
N ARG A 147 -8.08 -3.06 3.82
CA ARG A 147 -7.57 -4.32 3.24
C ARG A 147 -6.05 -4.39 3.32
N ALA A 148 -5.35 -3.32 2.97
CA ALA A 148 -3.90 -3.24 3.01
C ALA A 148 -3.37 -3.44 4.44
N ALA A 149 -3.94 -2.76 5.43
CA ALA A 149 -3.59 -2.96 6.84
C ALA A 149 -3.91 -4.36 7.35
N ASN A 150 -5.03 -4.95 6.91
CA ASN A 150 -5.49 -6.26 7.37
C ASN A 150 -4.68 -7.44 6.77
N LEU A 151 -4.33 -7.37 5.49
CA LEU A 151 -3.77 -8.51 4.74
C LEU A 151 -2.25 -8.44 4.52
N SER A 152 -1.61 -7.29 4.70
CA SER A 152 -0.15 -7.12 4.49
C SER A 152 0.73 -7.71 5.60
N GLY A 153 0.12 -8.12 6.72
CA GLY A 153 0.80 -8.52 7.94
C GLY A 153 1.17 -7.36 8.88
N ASP A 154 0.76 -6.12 8.56
CA ASP A 154 1.02 -4.93 9.38
C ASP A 154 0.43 -5.01 10.78
N CYS A 155 -0.75 -5.61 10.92
CA CYS A 155 -1.48 -5.76 12.18
C CYS A 155 -1.32 -7.14 12.85
N THR A 156 -0.26 -7.89 12.50
CA THR A 156 0.03 -9.17 13.15
C THR A 156 0.49 -8.98 14.60
N PHE A 157 0.15 -9.96 15.46
CA PHE A 157 0.41 -9.89 16.90
C PHE A 157 1.88 -9.62 17.26
N GLN A 158 2.85 -10.17 16.51
CA GLN A 158 4.27 -9.91 16.76
C GLN A 158 4.65 -8.44 16.54
N ASN A 159 4.08 -7.80 15.51
CA ASN A 159 4.32 -6.39 15.21
C ASN A 159 3.66 -5.50 16.26
N GLU A 160 2.54 -5.92 16.82
CA GLU A 160 1.83 -5.15 17.81
C GLU A 160 2.33 -5.37 19.25
N LEU A 161 2.90 -6.54 19.54
CA LEU A 161 3.67 -6.77 20.77
C LEU A 161 4.90 -5.85 20.80
N SER A 162 5.54 -5.62 19.66
CA SER A 162 6.60 -4.61 19.53
C SER A 162 6.11 -3.16 19.76
N ARG A 163 4.78 -2.96 19.77
CA ARG A 163 4.10 -1.68 20.03
C ARG A 163 3.39 -1.64 21.40
N PHE A 164 3.66 -2.60 22.30
CA PHE A 164 3.16 -2.65 23.69
C PHE A 164 1.62 -2.69 23.84
N ASN A 165 0.90 -3.26 22.87
CA ASN A 165 -0.57 -3.36 22.91
C ASN A 165 -1.02 -4.76 23.39
N PHE A 166 -1.47 -4.88 24.65
CA PHE A 166 -1.70 -6.17 25.34
C PHE A 166 -3.16 -6.68 25.37
N GLY A 167 -4.07 -6.10 24.59
CA GLY A 167 -5.49 -6.51 24.57
C GLY A 167 -5.74 -7.82 23.80
N LEU A 168 -6.34 -8.83 24.44
CA LEU A 168 -6.47 -10.20 23.89
C LEU A 168 -7.69 -10.43 22.95
N LYS A 169 -8.62 -9.47 22.81
CA LYS A 169 -9.79 -9.57 21.91
C LYS A 169 -9.85 -8.35 20.98
N GLN A 170 -10.16 -8.58 19.70
CA GLN A 170 -10.33 -7.55 18.65
C GLN A 170 -9.10 -6.70 18.29
N HIS A 171 -7.91 -7.14 18.70
CA HIS A 171 -6.69 -6.40 18.49
C HIS A 171 -6.37 -6.09 17.00
N GLN A 172 -6.58 -7.06 16.11
CA GLN A 172 -6.43 -6.87 14.66
C GLN A 172 -7.36 -5.76 14.14
N GLN A 173 -8.65 -5.80 14.52
CA GLN A 173 -9.64 -4.83 14.05
C GLN A 173 -9.27 -3.41 14.49
N LYS A 174 -8.84 -3.24 15.75
CA LYS A 174 -8.39 -1.95 16.27
C LYS A 174 -7.17 -1.44 15.48
N CYS A 175 -6.14 -2.27 15.31
CA CYS A 175 -4.96 -1.89 14.52
C CYS A 175 -5.34 -1.50 13.08
N VAL A 176 -6.22 -2.28 12.43
CA VAL A 176 -6.65 -2.00 11.05
C VAL A 176 -7.38 -0.67 10.95
N ARG A 177 -8.29 -0.37 11.90
CA ARG A 177 -8.98 0.93 11.95
C ARG A 177 -8.00 2.09 12.12
N GLU A 178 -7.11 2.00 13.10
CA GLU A 178 -6.13 3.05 13.40
C GLU A 178 -5.17 3.29 12.22
N ARG A 179 -4.72 2.22 11.56
CA ARG A 179 -3.85 2.32 10.39
C ARG A 179 -4.57 2.93 9.20
N ALA A 180 -5.79 2.48 8.89
CA ALA A 180 -6.55 3.02 7.78
C ALA A 180 -6.85 4.51 7.97
N LEU A 181 -7.26 4.91 9.17
CA LEU A 181 -7.47 6.30 9.53
C LEU A 181 -6.20 7.14 9.32
N ARG A 182 -5.05 6.66 9.81
CA ARG A 182 -3.76 7.36 9.67
C ARG A 182 -3.35 7.52 8.21
N SER A 183 -3.51 6.48 7.38
CA SER A 183 -3.17 6.57 5.96
C SER A 183 -4.04 7.59 5.23
N ILE A 184 -5.37 7.58 5.46
CA ILE A 184 -6.29 8.53 4.84
C ILE A 184 -5.91 9.97 5.20
N LEU A 185 -5.66 10.24 6.49
CA LEU A 185 -5.30 11.58 6.96
C LEU A 185 -3.93 12.05 6.46
N ALA A 186 -3.03 11.12 6.11
CA ALA A 186 -1.74 11.47 5.53
C ALA A 186 -1.87 11.91 4.06
N VAL A 187 -2.80 11.34 3.31
CA VAL A 187 -2.88 11.52 1.84
C VAL A 187 -4.10 12.31 1.36
N ARG A 188 -5.06 12.62 2.24
CA ARG A 188 -6.25 13.40 1.90
C ARG A 188 -6.50 14.51 2.93
N LYS A 189 -6.80 15.70 2.43
CA LYS A 189 -7.32 16.82 3.23
C LYS A 189 -8.78 16.60 3.61
N VAL A 190 -9.00 15.75 4.60
CA VAL A 190 -10.32 15.51 5.21
C VAL A 190 -10.24 15.72 6.71
N SER A 191 -11.35 16.05 7.35
CA SER A 191 -11.39 16.08 8.81
C SER A 191 -11.22 14.67 9.38
N GLN A 192 -10.67 14.57 10.59
CA GLN A 192 -10.55 13.30 11.30
C GLN A 192 -11.91 12.60 11.41
N GLU A 193 -12.97 13.34 11.74
CA GLU A 193 -14.34 12.82 11.87
C GLU A 193 -14.87 12.25 10.53
N ALA A 194 -14.58 12.91 9.41
CA ALA A 194 -14.98 12.43 8.09
C ALA A 194 -14.22 11.16 7.69
N ALA A 195 -12.92 11.09 8.00
CA ALA A 195 -12.10 9.90 7.76
C ALA A 195 -12.54 8.72 8.64
N GLU A 196 -12.80 8.95 9.93
CA GLU A 196 -13.33 7.94 10.87
C GLU A 196 -14.67 7.40 10.37
N LYS A 197 -15.59 8.29 9.99
CA LYS A 197 -16.89 7.90 9.43
C LYS A 197 -16.74 7.07 8.16
N ALA A 198 -15.84 7.47 7.25
CA ALA A 198 -15.60 6.71 6.01
C ALA A 198 -15.06 5.30 6.30
N VAL A 199 -14.12 5.17 7.24
CA VAL A 199 -13.60 3.88 7.70
C VAL A 199 -14.72 3.05 8.31
N ASP A 200 -15.51 3.61 9.23
CA ASP A 200 -16.58 2.90 9.92
C ASP A 200 -17.66 2.38 8.99
N GLU A 201 -18.07 3.18 7.99
CA GLU A 201 -19.11 2.81 7.03
C GLU A 201 -18.72 1.64 6.13
N VAL A 202 -17.44 1.47 5.80
CA VAL A 202 -16.97 0.39 4.90
C VAL A 202 -16.30 -0.76 5.64
N PHE A 203 -16.02 -0.61 6.93
CA PHE A 203 -15.15 -1.52 7.68
C PHE A 203 -15.55 -2.98 7.55
N ASP A 204 -16.81 -3.32 7.84
CA ASP A 204 -17.23 -4.71 7.88
C ASP A 204 -17.14 -5.38 6.50
N SER A 205 -17.46 -4.66 5.42
CA SER A 205 -17.32 -5.20 4.07
C SER A 205 -15.85 -5.41 3.70
N CYS A 206 -15.00 -4.41 3.95
CA CYS A 206 -13.62 -4.40 3.47
C CYS A 206 -12.69 -5.25 4.34
N PHE A 207 -12.96 -5.33 5.65
CA PHE A 207 -12.23 -6.19 6.57
C PHE A 207 -12.46 -7.68 6.25
N ASN A 208 -13.68 -8.05 5.83
CA ASN A 208 -14.04 -9.42 5.49
C ASN A 208 -13.74 -9.79 4.02
N ASP A 209 -13.32 -8.84 3.17
CA ASP A 209 -12.83 -9.16 1.83
C ASP A 209 -11.36 -9.60 1.92
N HIS A 210 -11.14 -10.91 1.84
CA HIS A 210 -9.83 -11.53 1.95
C HIS A 210 -9.18 -11.87 0.61
N GLU A 211 -9.73 -11.46 -0.53
CA GLU A 211 -9.09 -11.74 -1.82
C GLU A 211 -7.74 -11.00 -1.94
N PRO A 212 -6.68 -11.63 -2.49
CA PRO A 212 -6.66 -12.98 -3.09
C PRO A 212 -6.26 -14.09 -2.10
N PHE A 213 -6.00 -13.75 -0.84
CA PHE A 213 -5.51 -14.67 0.19
C PHE A 213 -6.55 -15.72 0.62
N GLY A 214 -7.84 -15.39 0.55
CA GLY A 214 -8.95 -16.20 1.05
C GLY A 214 -8.98 -16.37 2.58
N ARG A 215 -8.05 -15.74 3.29
CA ARG A 215 -7.94 -15.68 4.75
C ARG A 215 -7.07 -14.49 5.15
N ILE A 216 -7.15 -14.07 6.40
CA ILE A 216 -6.19 -13.13 6.99
C ILE A 216 -4.93 -13.92 7.37
N PRO A 217 -3.76 -13.64 6.79
CA PRO A 217 -2.53 -14.32 7.19
C PRO A 217 -1.98 -13.72 8.49
N HIS A 218 -1.86 -14.53 9.55
CA HIS A 218 -1.38 -14.04 10.86
C HIS A 218 0.14 -14.18 11.04
N ASP A 219 0.78 -15.03 10.22
CA ASP A 219 2.22 -15.23 10.22
C ASP A 219 2.73 -15.67 8.82
N LYS A 220 4.04 -15.97 8.74
CA LYS A 220 4.67 -16.42 7.48
C LYS A 220 4.19 -17.81 7.03
N LYS A 221 3.82 -18.69 7.96
CA LYS A 221 3.35 -20.05 7.65
C LYS A 221 1.93 -19.99 7.08
N ASP A 222 1.06 -19.19 7.68
CA ASP A 222 -0.31 -18.96 7.19
C ASP A 222 -0.30 -18.33 5.80
N ALA A 223 0.57 -17.34 5.56
CA ALA A 223 0.72 -16.75 4.24
C ALA A 223 1.21 -17.74 3.18
N LYS A 224 2.10 -18.68 3.54
CA LYS A 224 2.50 -19.78 2.63
C LYS A 224 1.33 -20.70 2.31
N TYR A 225 0.47 -20.99 3.28
CA TYR A 225 -0.73 -21.79 3.02
C TYR A 225 -1.68 -21.05 2.09
N ALA A 226 -1.97 -19.77 2.35
CA ALA A 226 -2.78 -18.93 1.47
C ALA A 226 -2.22 -18.91 0.03
N GLN A 227 -0.90 -18.72 -0.12
CA GLN A 227 -0.24 -18.73 -1.43
C GLN A 227 -0.44 -20.06 -2.16
N ARG A 228 -0.17 -21.17 -1.47
CA ARG A 228 -0.29 -22.51 -2.06
C ARG A 228 -1.73 -22.80 -2.45
N ASP A 229 -2.68 -22.41 -1.61
CA ASP A 229 -4.10 -22.65 -1.86
C ASP A 229 -4.56 -21.80 -3.06
N PHE A 230 -4.11 -20.55 -3.19
CA PHE A 230 -4.32 -19.72 -4.38
C PHE A 230 -3.77 -20.38 -5.65
N GLN A 231 -2.50 -20.81 -5.65
CA GLN A 231 -1.86 -21.45 -6.80
C GLN A 231 -2.52 -22.78 -7.22
N ASN A 232 -3.22 -23.43 -6.29
CA ASN A 232 -3.96 -24.66 -6.59
C ASN A 232 -5.39 -24.39 -7.08
N ARG A 233 -5.94 -23.17 -6.99
CA ARG A 233 -7.29 -22.85 -7.50
C ARG A 233 -7.41 -23.18 -8.98
N ASP A 234 -6.43 -22.75 -9.79
CA ASP A 234 -6.46 -22.96 -11.24
C ASP A 234 -6.35 -24.45 -11.63
N ARG A 235 -5.65 -25.27 -10.84
CA ARG A 235 -5.54 -26.71 -11.08
C ARG A 235 -6.87 -27.43 -10.96
N TYR A 236 -7.78 -26.94 -10.12
CA TYR A 236 -9.10 -27.55 -9.96
C TYR A 236 -10.01 -27.19 -11.15
N TYR A 237 -9.99 -25.93 -11.61
CA TYR A 237 -10.80 -25.47 -12.75
C TYR A 237 -10.24 -25.88 -14.12
N SER A 238 -8.96 -26.24 -14.22
CA SER A 238 -8.37 -26.77 -15.46
C SER A 238 -8.71 -28.25 -15.73
N ASN A 239 -9.29 -28.94 -14.74
CA ASN A 239 -9.66 -30.36 -14.80
C ASN A 239 -11.19 -30.58 -14.80
N LEU A 240 -11.97 -29.50 -14.96
CA LEU A 240 -13.41 -29.50 -15.23
C LEU A 240 -13.63 -29.10 -16.69
#